data_AF-A0AAD7PL93-F1
#
_entry.id   AF-A0AAD7PL93-F1
#
_cell.length_a   1.000
_cell.length_b   1.000
_cell.length_c   1.000
_cell.angle_alpha   90.00
_cell.angle_beta   90.00
_cell.angle_gamma   90.00
#
_symmetry.space_group_name_H-M   'P 1'
#
loop_
_entity.id
_entity.type
_entity.pdbx_description
1 polymer ?
#
loop_
_entity_poly.entity_id
_entity_poly.type
_entity_poly.pdbx_seq_one_letter_code
_entity_poly.pdbx_strand_id
1 'polypeptide(L)'
;MEDTVSYLTQREAAEIDENLMGPLGFSVNQLMELAGLSVATSIAEVYKPSEYGRVLTICGPGNNGGDGLVAARHLHHLGYKPFVCYPKRTPRPLYEGLVTQLESLSVPFLSVDDLPLDLAKDFDILVDAMFGFFFHGAPRPPFDNLIGRLVCLHNYGDRGQKSPVIVSVDIPSGWHVEEGDVSGEGIKPDMLVSLTAPKLCAKKFSGPHHFLGGRFIPPFISDKYNLHLPPYPGTSMCVRIGKPPQVDISSLRANYLSPEFLEEHVEADPIDQFHKWFDDVLAAGLRELNAMA
;
A
#
# COMPACT_ATOMS: atom_id res chain seq x y z
N MET A 1 -1.31 -9.25 -23.82
CA MET A 1 -1.47 -7.81 -24.06
C MET A 1 -1.06 -7.13 -22.78
N GLU A 2 -0.16 -6.17 -22.84
CA GLU A 2 0.31 -5.45 -21.66
C GLU A 2 -0.83 -4.50 -21.24
N ASP A 3 -1.66 -4.93 -20.28
CA ASP A 3 -2.77 -4.13 -19.74
C ASP A 3 -2.19 -2.82 -19.18
N THR A 4 -2.29 -1.77 -19.98
CA THR A 4 -1.63 -0.50 -19.70
C THR A 4 -2.58 0.34 -18.86
N VAL A 5 -2.40 0.29 -17.55
CA VAL A 5 -3.13 1.15 -16.61
C VAL A 5 -2.93 2.63 -16.98
N SER A 6 -4.00 3.44 -16.99
CA SER A 6 -3.88 4.88 -17.23
C SER A 6 -3.17 5.60 -16.08
N TYR A 7 -2.38 6.62 -16.40
CA TYR A 7 -1.69 7.46 -15.42
C TYR A 7 -2.12 8.92 -15.58
N LEU A 8 -2.44 9.58 -14.47
CA LEU A 8 -2.96 10.94 -14.44
C LEU A 8 -1.87 11.99 -14.26
N THR A 9 -2.02 13.11 -14.97
CA THR A 9 -1.37 14.38 -14.62
C THR A 9 -1.89 14.91 -13.28
N GLN A 10 -1.16 15.85 -12.68
CA GLN A 10 -1.63 16.51 -11.45
C GLN A 10 -2.97 17.23 -11.68
N ARG A 11 -3.11 17.84 -12.86
CA ARG A 11 -4.33 18.55 -13.28
C ARG A 11 -5.53 17.61 -13.40
N GLU A 12 -5.38 16.49 -14.10
CA GLU A 12 -6.48 15.52 -14.27
C GLU A 12 -6.90 14.92 -12.94
N ALA A 13 -5.95 14.61 -12.05
CA ALA A 13 -6.25 14.12 -10.71
C ALA A 13 -7.08 15.15 -9.91
N ALA A 14 -6.71 16.43 -9.96
CA ALA A 14 -7.47 17.50 -9.31
C ALA A 14 -8.87 17.65 -9.90
N GLU A 15 -8.99 17.65 -11.23
CA GLU A 15 -10.29 17.76 -11.92
C GLU A 15 -11.20 16.57 -11.58
N ILE A 16 -10.68 15.35 -11.53
CA ILE A 16 -11.47 14.17 -11.15
C ILE A 16 -11.98 14.29 -9.72
N ASP A 17 -11.13 14.67 -8.77
CA ASP A 17 -11.51 14.88 -7.36
C ASP A 17 -12.59 15.97 -7.23
N GLU A 18 -12.46 17.09 -7.95
CA GLU A 18 -13.47 18.15 -7.99
C GLU A 18 -14.81 17.66 -8.57
N ASN A 19 -14.78 16.82 -9.62
CA ASN A 19 -16.00 16.25 -10.20
C ASN A 19 -16.66 15.26 -9.23
N LEU A 20 -15.89 14.40 -8.56
CA LEU A 20 -16.40 13.46 -7.57
C LEU A 20 -17.08 14.19 -6.40
N MET A 21 -16.41 15.20 -5.84
CA MET A 21 -16.89 15.90 -4.65
C MET A 21 -17.95 16.97 -4.94
N GLY A 22 -17.93 17.56 -6.13
CA GLY A 22 -18.88 18.58 -6.55
C GLY A 22 -20.14 17.95 -7.15
N PRO A 23 -20.25 17.88 -8.49
CA PRO A 23 -21.48 17.51 -9.18
C PRO A 23 -21.98 16.08 -8.88
N LEU A 24 -21.10 15.17 -8.45
CA LEU A 24 -21.48 13.79 -8.14
C LEU A 24 -21.84 13.54 -6.68
N GLY A 25 -21.63 14.54 -5.82
CA GLY A 25 -22.12 14.52 -4.45
C GLY A 25 -21.40 13.55 -3.51
N PHE A 26 -20.22 13.03 -3.87
CA PHE A 26 -19.41 12.31 -2.90
C PHE A 26 -18.88 13.27 -1.84
N SER A 27 -19.10 12.95 -0.57
CA SER A 27 -18.44 13.70 0.49
C SER A 27 -16.97 13.32 0.61
N VAL A 28 -16.13 14.26 1.09
CA VAL A 28 -14.73 13.98 1.44
C VAL A 28 -14.63 12.79 2.40
N ASN A 29 -15.54 12.71 3.39
CA ASN A 29 -15.60 11.60 4.35
C ASN A 29 -15.71 10.24 3.65
N GLN A 30 -16.61 10.13 2.66
CA GLN A 30 -16.85 8.86 1.97
C GLN A 30 -15.64 8.44 1.13
N LEU A 31 -15.07 9.35 0.35
CA LEU A 31 -13.91 9.04 -0.48
C LEU A 31 -12.69 8.68 0.37
N MET A 32 -12.45 9.43 1.44
CA MET A 32 -11.35 9.21 2.39
C MET A 32 -11.51 7.87 3.13
N GLU A 33 -12.73 7.52 3.55
CA GLU A 33 -13.00 6.23 4.20
C GLU A 33 -12.65 5.05 3.27
N LEU A 34 -13.06 5.14 2.00
CA LEU A 34 -12.79 4.11 1.00
C LEU A 34 -11.30 4.08 0.62
N ALA A 35 -10.66 5.23 0.50
CA ALA A 35 -9.24 5.34 0.20
C ALA A 35 -8.37 4.71 1.31
N GLY A 36 -8.58 5.11 2.56
CA GLY A 36 -7.83 4.55 3.68
C GLY A 36 -8.12 3.06 3.91
N LEU A 37 -9.34 2.59 3.67
CA LEU A 37 -9.66 1.16 3.63
C LEU A 37 -8.85 0.44 2.54
N SER A 38 -8.79 0.99 1.31
CA SER A 38 -7.96 0.42 0.24
C SER A 38 -6.48 0.35 0.62
N VAL A 39 -5.93 1.36 1.30
CA VAL A 39 -4.54 1.35 1.79
C VAL A 39 -4.32 0.23 2.80
N ALA A 40 -5.15 0.15 3.84
CA ALA A 40 -5.05 -0.89 4.85
C ALA A 40 -5.20 -2.30 4.26
N THR A 41 -6.11 -2.45 3.29
CA THR A 41 -6.34 -3.73 2.60
C THR A 41 -5.14 -4.13 1.72
N SER A 42 -4.54 -3.17 1.01
CA SER A 42 -3.34 -3.41 0.19
C SER A 42 -2.16 -3.87 1.06
N ILE A 43 -1.99 -3.27 2.23
CA ILE A 43 -0.98 -3.69 3.22
C ILE A 43 -1.27 -5.12 3.69
N ALA A 44 -2.50 -5.43 4.06
CA ALA A 44 -2.89 -6.75 4.59
C ALA A 44 -2.85 -7.89 3.58
N GLU A 45 -3.02 -7.58 2.30
CA GLU A 45 -2.84 -8.52 1.20
C GLU A 45 -1.43 -9.11 1.21
N VAL A 46 -0.42 -8.27 1.48
CA VAL A 46 1.00 -8.60 1.34
C VAL A 46 1.67 -8.94 2.67
N TYR A 47 1.52 -8.07 3.66
CA TYR A 47 2.35 -8.08 4.87
C TYR A 47 1.57 -8.58 6.06
N LYS A 48 1.60 -9.88 6.37
CA LYS A 48 0.73 -10.45 7.41
C LYS A 48 1.00 -9.87 8.81
N PRO A 49 -0.03 -9.59 9.64
CA PRO A 49 0.17 -9.01 10.97
C PRO A 49 1.06 -9.83 11.90
N SER A 50 1.13 -11.16 11.70
CA SER A 50 2.01 -12.06 12.46
C SER A 50 3.50 -11.79 12.23
N GLU A 51 3.86 -11.20 11.09
CA GLU A 51 5.24 -10.94 10.68
C GLU A 51 5.57 -9.45 10.62
N TYR A 52 4.56 -8.61 10.35
CA TYR A 52 4.66 -7.17 10.16
C TYR A 52 3.65 -6.45 11.05
N GLY A 53 3.69 -6.74 12.35
CA GLY A 53 2.64 -6.35 13.28
C GLY A 53 2.65 -4.88 13.68
N ARG A 54 3.82 -4.25 13.81
CA ARG A 54 3.95 -2.86 14.30
C ARG A 54 4.00 -1.90 13.12
N VAL A 55 3.03 -1.00 13.06
CA VAL A 55 2.89 -0.05 11.93
C VAL A 55 3.00 1.37 12.44
N LEU A 56 3.89 2.19 11.90
CA LEU A 56 3.89 3.63 12.12
C LEU A 56 3.30 4.33 10.91
N THR A 57 2.20 5.04 11.10
CA THR A 57 1.60 5.91 10.07
C THR A 57 1.99 7.36 10.32
N ILE A 58 2.68 7.97 9.36
CA ILE A 58 3.11 9.37 9.41
C ILE A 58 2.14 10.21 8.56
N CYS A 59 1.27 10.95 9.24
CA CYS A 59 0.18 11.70 8.60
C CYS A 59 0.56 13.16 8.37
N GLY A 60 0.26 13.68 7.17
CA GLY A 60 0.39 15.10 6.86
C GLY A 60 -0.86 15.90 7.18
N PRO A 61 -0.84 17.23 6.97
CA PRO A 61 -1.92 18.13 7.38
C PRO A 61 -3.16 18.06 6.49
N GLY A 62 -3.08 17.45 5.30
CA GLY A 62 -4.14 17.44 4.29
C GLY A 62 -4.88 16.11 4.15
N ASN A 63 -5.51 15.92 2.99
CA ASN A 63 -6.30 14.72 2.69
C ASN A 63 -5.48 13.43 2.79
N ASN A 64 -4.24 13.41 2.27
CA ASN A 64 -3.37 12.22 2.36
C ASN A 64 -3.15 11.78 3.81
N GLY A 65 -3.00 12.74 4.74
CA GLY A 65 -2.91 12.44 6.16
C GLY A 65 -4.21 11.87 6.73
N GLY A 66 -5.35 12.37 6.28
CA GLY A 66 -6.66 11.79 6.58
C GLY A 66 -6.81 10.35 6.09
N ASP A 67 -6.36 10.05 4.86
CA ASP A 67 -6.32 8.69 4.32
C ASP A 67 -5.43 7.78 5.18
N GLY A 68 -4.30 8.31 5.66
CA GLY A 68 -3.42 7.63 6.63
C GLY A 68 -4.11 7.35 7.97
N LEU A 69 -4.86 8.31 8.54
CA LEU A 69 -5.60 8.12 9.80
C LEU A 69 -6.68 7.04 9.64
N VAL A 70 -7.42 7.05 8.53
CA VAL A 70 -8.38 6.00 8.20
C VAL A 70 -7.68 4.65 8.04
N ALA A 71 -6.56 4.60 7.32
CA ALA A 71 -5.79 3.37 7.13
C ALA A 71 -5.29 2.81 8.47
N ALA A 72 -4.77 3.66 9.37
CA ALA A 72 -4.35 3.25 10.71
C ALA A 72 -5.50 2.62 11.51
N ARG A 73 -6.72 3.19 11.43
CA ARG A 73 -7.90 2.62 12.09
C ARG A 73 -8.26 1.25 11.52
N HIS A 74 -8.30 1.11 10.19
CA HIS A 74 -8.59 -0.19 9.58
C HIS A 74 -7.50 -1.22 9.87
N LEU A 75 -6.22 -0.84 9.89
CA LEU A 75 -5.13 -1.72 10.27
C LEU A 75 -5.28 -2.24 11.71
N HIS A 76 -5.75 -1.41 12.65
CA HIS A 76 -6.10 -1.90 13.99
C HIS A 76 -7.15 -3.02 13.92
N HIS A 77 -8.23 -2.82 13.16
CA HIS A 77 -9.28 -3.83 13.00
C HIS A 77 -8.82 -5.09 12.24
N LEU A 78 -7.79 -4.98 11.41
CA LEU A 78 -7.15 -6.09 10.70
C LEU A 78 -6.09 -6.83 11.54
N GLY A 79 -5.92 -6.46 12.81
CA GLY A 79 -5.05 -7.17 13.77
C GLY A 79 -3.61 -6.64 13.86
N TYR A 80 -3.31 -5.50 13.24
CA TYR A 80 -2.03 -4.81 13.41
C TYR A 80 -1.99 -4.00 14.72
N LYS A 81 -0.79 -3.54 15.07
CA LYS A 81 -0.53 -2.60 16.16
C LYS A 81 -0.09 -1.26 15.57
N PRO A 82 -1.03 -0.40 15.15
CA PRO A 82 -0.68 0.89 14.57
C PRO A 82 -0.25 1.90 15.64
N PHE A 83 0.61 2.82 15.22
CA PHE A 83 1.06 4.04 15.90
C PHE A 83 0.91 5.18 14.89
N VAL A 84 0.58 6.38 15.36
CA VAL A 84 0.36 7.53 14.47
C VAL A 84 1.29 8.68 14.85
N CYS A 85 2.05 9.20 13.89
CA CYS A 85 2.71 10.49 13.99
C CYS A 85 1.92 11.51 13.17
N TYR A 86 1.22 12.45 13.83
CA TYR A 86 0.44 13.49 13.16
C TYR A 86 0.87 14.90 13.63
N PRO A 87 2.02 15.40 13.15
CA PRO A 87 2.71 16.55 13.75
C PRO A 87 2.05 17.90 13.47
N LYS A 88 1.29 18.02 12.38
CA LYS A 88 0.56 19.24 12.01
C LYS A 88 -0.91 18.90 11.82
N ARG A 89 -1.66 18.91 12.92
CA ARG A 89 -3.10 18.64 12.91
C ARG A 89 -3.85 19.84 12.34
N THR A 90 -4.65 19.59 11.32
CA THR A 90 -5.50 20.63 10.73
C THR A 90 -6.82 20.71 11.52
N PRO A 91 -7.22 21.88 12.04
CA PRO A 91 -8.42 22.03 12.87
C PRO A 91 -9.69 22.00 12.00
N ARG A 92 -10.06 20.81 11.55
CA ARG A 92 -11.29 20.54 10.79
C ARG A 92 -12.02 19.39 11.46
N PRO A 93 -13.37 19.47 11.61
CA PRO A 93 -14.17 18.43 12.26
C PRO A 93 -13.95 17.03 11.68
N LEU A 94 -13.70 16.95 10.36
CA LEU A 94 -13.32 15.70 9.67
C LEU A 94 -12.12 15.02 10.34
N TYR A 95 -11.00 15.73 10.48
CA TYR A 95 -9.76 15.15 11.00
C TYR A 95 -9.81 14.97 12.52
N GLU A 96 -10.48 15.86 13.24
CA GLU A 96 -10.72 15.73 14.68
C GLU A 96 -11.54 14.46 14.99
N GLY A 97 -12.54 14.17 14.16
CA GLY A 97 -13.32 12.92 14.24
C GLY A 97 -12.45 11.69 14.02
N LEU A 98 -11.58 11.69 13.01
CA LEU A 98 -10.65 10.58 12.75
C LEU A 98 -9.66 10.36 13.90
N VAL A 99 -9.14 11.44 14.49
CA VAL A 99 -8.30 11.37 15.68
C VAL A 99 -9.06 10.76 16.85
N THR A 100 -10.29 11.23 17.11
CA THR A 100 -11.14 10.72 18.20
C THR A 100 -11.42 9.21 18.03
N GLN A 101 -11.65 8.75 16.80
CA GLN A 101 -11.85 7.33 16.51
C GLN A 101 -10.60 6.51 16.85
N LEU A 102 -9.42 6.96 16.46
CA LEU A 102 -8.16 6.29 16.77
C LEU A 102 -7.86 6.26 18.28
N GLU A 103 -8.09 7.38 18.97
CA GLU A 103 -7.96 7.47 20.43
C GLU A 103 -8.93 6.52 21.14
N SER A 104 -10.17 6.36 20.64
CA SER A 104 -11.15 5.41 21.19
C SER A 104 -10.71 3.94 21.05
N LEU A 105 -9.85 3.64 20.08
CA LEU A 105 -9.20 2.33 19.88
C LEU A 105 -7.88 2.21 20.63
N SER A 106 -7.51 3.22 21.44
CA SER A 106 -6.22 3.30 22.14
C SER A 106 -5.01 3.23 21.20
N VAL A 107 -5.15 3.71 19.96
CA VAL A 107 -4.02 3.82 19.03
C VAL A 107 -3.08 4.94 19.49
N PRO A 108 -1.79 4.67 19.76
CA PRO A 108 -0.88 5.69 20.28
C PRO A 108 -0.57 6.76 19.24
N PHE A 109 -0.64 8.03 19.66
CA PHE A 109 -0.10 9.16 18.90
C PHE A 109 1.27 9.55 19.44
N LEU A 110 2.29 9.48 18.59
CA LEU A 110 3.67 9.85 18.89
C LEU A 110 3.95 11.24 18.34
N SER A 111 4.58 12.11 19.14
CA SER A 111 5.16 13.34 18.61
C SER A 111 6.42 13.02 17.79
N VAL A 112 6.91 13.99 17.00
CA VAL A 112 8.17 13.82 16.25
C VAL A 112 9.34 13.55 17.19
N ASP A 113 9.32 14.16 18.38
CA ASP A 113 10.37 14.03 19.39
C ASP A 113 10.32 12.68 20.13
N ASP A 114 9.12 12.07 20.23
CA ASP A 114 8.91 10.74 20.83
C ASP A 114 9.22 9.59 19.87
N LEU A 115 9.41 9.88 18.57
CA LEU A 115 9.75 8.84 17.60
C LEU A 115 11.18 8.32 17.86
N PRO A 116 11.37 6.99 17.96
CA PRO A 116 12.67 6.40 18.24
C PRO A 116 13.65 6.72 17.13
N LEU A 117 14.90 7.10 17.43
CA LEU A 117 15.90 7.50 16.43
C LEU A 117 16.01 6.51 15.25
N ASP A 118 15.96 5.22 15.58
CA ASP A 118 16.00 4.10 14.64
C ASP A 118 14.59 3.50 14.47
N LEU A 119 13.86 3.95 13.44
CA LEU A 119 12.51 3.48 13.15
C LEU A 119 12.46 1.97 12.80
N ALA A 120 13.56 1.40 12.28
CA ALA A 120 13.62 0.01 11.83
C ALA A 120 13.51 -1.00 12.98
N LYS A 121 13.90 -0.61 14.19
CA LYS A 121 13.83 -1.49 15.37
C LYS A 121 12.43 -1.59 15.95
N ASP A 122 11.68 -0.51 15.86
CA ASP A 122 10.41 -0.35 16.56
C ASP A 122 9.19 -0.60 15.68
N PHE A 123 9.34 -0.50 14.36
CA PHE A 123 8.26 -0.65 13.41
C PHE A 123 8.63 -1.60 12.29
N ASP A 124 7.67 -2.42 11.88
CA ASP A 124 7.82 -3.35 10.76
C ASP A 124 7.33 -2.71 9.45
N ILE A 125 6.35 -1.81 9.54
CA ILE A 125 5.77 -1.06 8.41
C ILE A 125 5.77 0.43 8.73
N LEU A 126 6.20 1.25 7.77
CA LEU A 126 6.17 2.70 7.82
C LEU A 126 5.26 3.22 6.71
N VAL A 127 4.10 3.75 7.09
CA VAL A 127 3.13 4.32 6.14
C VAL A 127 3.40 5.81 5.97
N ASP A 128 3.87 6.17 4.79
CA ASP A 128 4.02 7.53 4.32
C ASP A 128 2.68 8.07 3.80
N ALA A 129 2.01 8.82 4.67
CA ALA A 129 0.75 9.51 4.40
C ALA A 129 0.92 11.04 4.55
N MET A 130 2.12 11.57 4.27
CA MET A 130 2.41 12.99 4.50
C MET A 130 1.87 13.89 3.39
N PHE A 131 2.22 13.63 2.13
CA PHE A 131 1.88 14.51 1.02
C PHE A 131 1.35 13.72 -0.18
N GLY A 132 0.11 14.02 -0.57
CA GLY A 132 -0.50 13.49 -1.80
C GLY A 132 -0.33 14.43 -2.98
N PHE A 133 -1.05 14.17 -4.06
CA PHE A 133 -0.88 14.88 -5.33
C PHE A 133 -1.19 16.38 -5.32
N PHE A 134 -1.86 16.93 -4.31
CA PHE A 134 -2.09 18.39 -4.19
C PHE A 134 -0.91 19.16 -3.60
N PHE A 135 0.15 18.49 -3.15
CA PHE A 135 1.28 19.17 -2.55
C PHE A 135 2.15 19.87 -3.60
N HIS A 136 2.62 21.08 -3.26
CA HIS A 136 3.51 21.88 -4.09
C HIS A 136 4.68 22.42 -3.25
N GLY A 137 5.86 22.47 -3.88
CA GLY A 137 7.07 23.04 -3.29
C GLY A 137 7.89 22.02 -2.49
N ALA A 138 8.86 22.53 -1.72
CA ALA A 138 9.73 21.71 -0.91
C ALA A 138 9.09 21.38 0.46
N PRO A 139 9.20 20.14 0.96
CA PRO A 139 8.85 19.81 2.34
C PRO A 139 9.53 20.75 3.33
N ARG A 140 8.79 21.18 4.35
CA ARG A 140 9.28 22.06 5.44
C ARG A 140 9.22 21.34 6.78
N PRO A 141 9.93 21.83 7.81
CA PRO A 141 9.85 21.27 9.15
C PRO A 141 8.41 21.11 9.66
N PRO A 142 8.08 19.96 10.28
CA PRO A 142 8.97 18.83 10.60
C PRO A 142 9.04 17.73 9.51
N PHE A 143 8.38 17.91 8.37
CA PHE A 143 8.22 16.86 7.36
C PHE A 143 9.49 16.59 6.54
N ASP A 144 10.35 17.59 6.36
CA ASP A 144 11.67 17.41 5.76
C ASP A 144 12.52 16.40 6.54
N ASN A 145 12.55 16.51 7.87
CA ASN A 145 13.23 15.57 8.74
C ASN A 145 12.61 14.17 8.69
N LEU A 146 11.27 14.07 8.73
CA LEU A 146 10.57 12.79 8.65
C LEU A 146 10.84 12.07 7.33
N ILE A 147 10.82 12.80 6.20
CA ILE A 147 11.21 12.27 4.89
C ILE A 147 12.66 11.79 4.91
N GLY A 148 13.59 12.60 5.45
CA GLY A 148 15.00 12.21 5.58
C GLY A 148 15.19 10.92 6.38
N ARG A 149 14.42 10.74 7.45
CA ARG A 149 14.45 9.51 8.25
C ARG A 149 13.99 8.29 7.46
N LEU A 150 12.96 8.42 6.61
CA LEU A 150 12.51 7.33 5.73
C LEU A 150 13.56 7.01 4.64
N VAL A 151 14.17 8.03 4.04
CA VAL A 151 15.24 7.85 3.03
C VAL A 151 16.43 7.08 3.60
N CYS A 152 16.84 7.38 4.85
CA CYS A 152 17.96 6.70 5.49
C CYS A 152 17.75 5.19 5.72
N LEU A 153 16.50 4.69 5.67
CA LEU A 153 16.20 3.28 5.90
C LEU A 153 16.61 2.36 4.77
N HIS A 154 16.76 2.89 3.54
CA HIS A 154 17.20 2.10 2.40
C HIS A 154 18.56 1.40 2.66
N ASN A 155 19.42 2.02 3.47
CA ASN A 155 20.74 1.51 3.82
C ASN A 155 20.76 0.44 4.94
N TYR A 156 19.59 0.04 5.48
CA TYR A 156 19.54 -0.99 6.55
C TYR A 156 19.71 -2.41 6.03
N GLY A 157 19.29 -2.70 4.80
CA GLY A 157 19.37 -4.04 4.21
C GLY A 157 20.81 -4.54 4.10
N ASP A 158 21.74 -3.63 3.81
CA ASP A 158 23.18 -3.91 3.70
C ASP A 158 23.84 -4.30 5.04
N ARG A 159 23.14 -4.12 6.16
CA ARG A 159 23.65 -4.40 7.52
C ARG A 159 23.18 -5.75 8.07
N GLY A 160 22.50 -6.57 7.27
CA GLY A 160 22.03 -7.90 7.67
C GLY A 160 20.90 -7.89 8.71
N GLN A 161 20.19 -6.77 8.84
CA GLN A 161 19.00 -6.65 9.70
C GLN A 161 17.74 -6.62 8.83
N LYS A 162 16.60 -7.06 9.40
CA LYS A 162 15.31 -6.96 8.72
C LYS A 162 14.95 -5.48 8.58
N SER A 163 14.98 -4.95 7.36
CA SER A 163 14.53 -3.59 7.09
C SER A 163 13.00 -3.48 7.25
N PRO A 164 12.49 -2.37 7.80
CA PRO A 164 11.06 -2.08 7.76
C PRO A 164 10.63 -1.85 6.32
N VAL A 165 9.36 -2.12 6.03
CA VAL A 165 8.79 -1.83 4.71
C VAL A 165 8.20 -0.43 4.68
N ILE A 166 8.43 0.31 3.61
CA ILE A 166 7.88 1.65 3.41
C ILE A 166 6.68 1.56 2.46
N VAL A 167 5.54 2.08 2.89
CA VAL A 167 4.30 2.12 2.11
C VAL A 167 3.91 3.57 1.87
N SER A 168 3.94 4.04 0.63
CA SER A 168 3.49 5.39 0.29
C SER A 168 2.04 5.39 -0.16
N VAL A 169 1.26 6.30 0.43
CA VAL A 169 -0.15 6.55 0.08
C VAL A 169 -0.21 7.56 -1.04
N ASP A 170 -0.84 7.15 -2.12
CA ASP A 170 -1.07 7.88 -3.37
C ASP A 170 0.18 8.20 -4.19
N ILE A 171 1.11 8.95 -3.59
CA ILE A 171 2.40 9.37 -4.15
C ILE A 171 3.45 9.33 -3.02
N PRO A 172 4.70 8.93 -3.28
CA PRO A 172 5.75 9.03 -2.28
C PRO A 172 6.03 10.49 -1.92
N SER A 173 5.96 10.82 -0.63
CA SER A 173 6.10 12.20 -0.17
C SER A 173 7.45 12.80 -0.57
N GLY A 174 7.39 14.00 -1.16
CA GLY A 174 8.56 14.71 -1.69
C GLY A 174 8.85 14.43 -3.16
N TRP A 175 8.17 13.47 -3.81
CA TRP A 175 8.25 13.30 -5.26
C TRP A 175 7.45 14.38 -5.99
N HIS A 176 7.92 14.74 -7.19
CA HIS A 176 7.13 15.52 -8.13
C HIS A 176 6.00 14.64 -8.69
N VAL A 177 4.77 15.16 -8.74
CA VAL A 177 3.55 14.39 -9.09
C VAL A 177 3.62 13.75 -10.48
N GLU A 178 4.37 14.35 -11.39
CA GLU A 178 4.49 13.84 -12.77
C GLU A 178 5.87 13.29 -13.10
N GLU A 179 6.93 13.87 -12.52
CA GLU A 179 8.32 13.54 -12.86
C GLU A 179 8.91 12.49 -11.92
N GLY A 180 8.26 12.26 -10.77
CA GLY A 180 8.73 11.36 -9.72
C GLY A 180 9.84 11.99 -8.89
N ASP A 181 10.81 11.16 -8.50
CA ASP A 181 11.97 11.60 -7.74
C ASP A 181 12.97 12.35 -8.61
N VAL A 182 12.77 13.66 -8.74
CA VAL A 182 13.65 14.56 -9.53
C VAL A 182 15.06 14.61 -8.94
N SER A 183 15.20 14.46 -7.63
CA SER A 183 16.49 14.51 -6.93
C SER A 183 17.30 13.21 -7.04
N GLY A 184 16.61 12.08 -7.24
CA GLY A 184 17.19 10.73 -7.13
C GLY A 184 17.37 10.23 -5.69
N GLU A 185 17.26 11.12 -4.70
CA GLU A 185 17.49 10.86 -3.26
C GLU A 185 16.18 10.79 -2.45
N GLY A 186 15.03 10.75 -3.11
CA GLY A 186 13.72 10.67 -2.47
C GLY A 186 13.42 9.30 -1.85
N ILE A 187 12.29 9.22 -1.17
CA ILE A 187 11.79 7.97 -0.57
C ILE A 187 11.70 6.89 -1.64
N LYS A 188 12.17 5.67 -1.32
CA LYS A 188 12.04 4.48 -2.15
C LYS A 188 11.06 3.51 -1.47
N PRO A 189 9.75 3.63 -1.70
CA PRO A 189 8.79 2.77 -1.04
C PRO A 189 8.83 1.34 -1.58
N ASP A 190 8.60 0.36 -0.70
CA ASP A 190 8.39 -1.04 -1.07
C ASP A 190 7.00 -1.24 -1.68
N MET A 191 6.02 -0.47 -1.17
CA MET A 191 4.67 -0.46 -1.69
C MET A 191 4.19 0.95 -2.02
N LEU A 192 3.61 1.11 -3.19
CA LEU A 192 2.86 2.31 -3.57
C LEU A 192 1.38 1.93 -3.70
N VAL A 193 0.51 2.64 -2.99
CA VAL A 193 -0.95 2.49 -3.14
C VAL A 193 -1.49 3.73 -3.84
N SER A 194 -1.64 3.67 -5.15
CA SER A 194 -2.26 4.74 -5.93
C SER A 194 -3.77 4.79 -5.68
N LEU A 195 -4.31 5.96 -5.40
CA LEU A 195 -5.74 6.15 -5.17
C LEU A 195 -6.42 6.71 -6.41
N THR A 196 -7.66 6.27 -6.69
CA THR A 196 -8.47 6.64 -7.88
C THR A 196 -7.89 6.11 -9.19
N ALA A 197 -6.71 6.60 -9.56
CA ALA A 197 -5.85 6.11 -10.62
C ALA A 197 -4.39 6.51 -10.31
N PRO A 198 -3.39 5.77 -10.80
CA PRO A 198 -1.98 6.14 -10.64
C PRO A 198 -1.69 7.54 -11.18
N LYS A 199 -0.85 8.31 -10.47
CA LYS A 199 -0.31 9.57 -11.00
C LYS A 199 0.93 9.30 -11.83
N LEU A 200 1.28 10.21 -12.75
CA LEU A 200 2.39 10.05 -13.69
C LEU A 200 3.72 9.68 -13.02
N CYS A 201 4.01 10.21 -11.82
CA CYS A 201 5.18 9.83 -11.03
C CYS A 201 5.30 8.32 -10.76
N ALA A 202 4.17 7.61 -10.67
CA ALA A 202 4.13 6.18 -10.41
C ALA A 202 4.77 5.36 -11.54
N LYS A 203 4.96 5.93 -12.75
CA LYS A 203 5.78 5.29 -13.80
C LYS A 203 7.25 5.14 -13.41
N LYS A 204 7.73 5.92 -12.43
CA LYS A 204 9.08 5.85 -11.87
C LYS A 204 9.16 4.96 -10.62
N PHE A 205 8.03 4.43 -10.16
CA PHE A 205 8.01 3.50 -9.05
C PHE A 205 8.70 2.19 -9.44
N SER A 206 9.63 1.75 -8.59
CA SER A 206 10.43 0.54 -8.81
C SER A 206 10.35 -0.45 -7.63
N GLY A 207 9.49 -0.18 -6.64
CA GLY A 207 9.28 -1.08 -5.53
C GLY A 207 8.53 -2.36 -5.95
N PRO A 208 8.58 -3.41 -5.12
CA PRO A 208 8.00 -4.72 -5.45
C PRO A 208 6.47 -4.72 -5.55
N HIS A 209 5.77 -3.75 -4.96
CA HIS A 209 4.31 -3.81 -4.84
C HIS A 209 3.62 -2.50 -5.23
N HIS A 210 2.92 -2.49 -6.36
CA HIS A 210 2.06 -1.36 -6.74
C HIS A 210 0.61 -1.81 -6.65
N PHE A 211 -0.21 -1.11 -5.87
CA PHE A 211 -1.65 -1.34 -5.77
C PHE A 211 -2.41 -0.13 -6.26
N LEU A 212 -3.57 -0.40 -6.86
CA LEU A 212 -4.60 0.57 -7.14
C LEU A 212 -5.73 0.40 -6.12
N GLY A 213 -6.06 1.48 -5.42
CA GLY A 213 -7.17 1.59 -4.47
C GLY A 213 -8.16 2.67 -4.87
N GLY A 214 -9.21 2.86 -4.07
CA GLY A 214 -10.27 3.82 -4.37
C GLY A 214 -11.25 3.30 -5.42
N ARG A 215 -11.83 2.12 -5.18
CA ARG A 215 -12.85 1.50 -6.03
C ARG A 215 -14.20 2.22 -5.95
N PHE A 216 -14.26 3.44 -6.47
CA PHE A 216 -15.46 4.27 -6.47
C PHE A 216 -15.64 5.11 -7.74
N ILE A 217 -14.79 4.92 -8.76
CA ILE A 217 -14.84 5.71 -10.00
C ILE A 217 -16.10 5.37 -10.80
N PRO A 218 -17.01 6.35 -11.04
CA PRO A 218 -18.18 6.11 -11.87
C PRO A 218 -17.78 5.86 -13.34
N PRO A 219 -18.51 5.01 -14.08
CA PRO A 219 -18.19 4.70 -15.48
C PRO A 219 -18.01 5.94 -16.36
N PHE A 220 -18.87 6.95 -16.21
CA PHE A 220 -18.77 8.16 -17.03
C PHE A 220 -17.49 8.98 -16.76
N ILE A 221 -16.90 8.92 -15.55
CA ILE A 221 -15.58 9.53 -15.28
C ILE A 221 -14.50 8.72 -16.00
N SER A 222 -14.59 7.38 -15.92
CA SER A 222 -13.70 6.49 -16.67
C SER A 222 -13.72 6.81 -18.16
N ASP A 223 -14.90 6.98 -18.75
CA ASP A 223 -15.08 7.28 -20.17
C ASP A 223 -14.57 8.69 -20.52
N LYS A 224 -14.92 9.71 -19.71
CA LYS A 224 -14.54 11.11 -19.93
C LYS A 224 -13.02 11.30 -19.96
N TYR A 225 -12.29 10.62 -19.08
CA TYR A 225 -10.84 10.71 -18.98
C TYR A 225 -10.11 9.55 -19.66
N ASN A 226 -10.82 8.68 -20.38
CA ASN A 226 -10.28 7.49 -21.06
C ASN A 226 -9.40 6.63 -20.12
N LEU A 227 -9.90 6.38 -18.91
CA LEU A 227 -9.20 5.62 -17.88
C LEU A 227 -9.28 4.13 -18.19
N HIS A 228 -8.12 3.50 -18.35
CA HIS A 228 -7.96 2.06 -18.39
C HIS A 228 -7.58 1.59 -17.00
N LEU A 229 -8.59 1.20 -16.21
CA LEU A 229 -8.40 0.66 -14.86
C LEU A 229 -8.65 -0.85 -14.88
N PRO A 230 -7.81 -1.66 -14.21
CA PRO A 230 -8.02 -3.09 -14.15
C PRO A 230 -9.26 -3.42 -13.32
N PRO A 231 -9.92 -4.57 -13.60
CA PRO A 231 -11.04 -5.02 -12.79
C PRO A 231 -10.56 -5.36 -11.38
N TYR A 232 -11.33 -4.91 -10.38
CA TYR A 232 -11.09 -5.29 -8.99
C TYR A 232 -11.66 -6.70 -8.73
N PRO A 233 -10.89 -7.62 -8.13
CA PRO A 233 -11.34 -8.98 -7.90
C PRO A 233 -12.43 -9.03 -6.81
N GLY A 234 -13.55 -9.69 -7.11
CA GLY A 234 -14.65 -9.90 -6.15
C GLY A 234 -15.09 -8.61 -5.45
N THR A 235 -15.06 -8.63 -4.11
CA THR A 235 -15.38 -7.49 -3.23
C THR A 235 -14.16 -6.68 -2.80
N SER A 236 -12.97 -6.94 -3.36
CA SER A 236 -11.76 -6.23 -2.99
C SER A 236 -11.86 -4.73 -3.28
N MET A 237 -11.32 -3.94 -2.36
CA MET A 237 -11.19 -2.49 -2.48
C MET A 237 -9.84 -2.06 -3.08
N CYS A 238 -8.95 -3.02 -3.36
CA CYS A 238 -7.67 -2.80 -4.01
C CYS A 238 -7.36 -3.88 -5.04
N VAL A 239 -6.49 -3.57 -5.99
CA VAL A 239 -5.99 -4.52 -6.98
C VAL A 239 -4.52 -4.26 -7.22
N ARG A 240 -3.71 -5.31 -7.26
CA ARG A 240 -2.29 -5.20 -7.58
C ARG A 240 -2.15 -4.84 -9.06
N ILE A 241 -1.32 -3.85 -9.35
CA ILE A 241 -1.02 -3.36 -10.70
C ILE A 241 0.50 -3.40 -10.95
N GLY A 242 0.90 -3.22 -12.20
CA GLY A 242 2.31 -3.28 -12.60
C GLY A 242 2.83 -4.72 -12.73
N LYS A 243 4.15 -4.87 -12.80
CA LYS A 243 4.76 -6.20 -13.00
C LYS A 243 4.56 -7.05 -11.75
N PRO A 244 4.14 -8.32 -11.89
CA PRO A 244 4.17 -9.24 -10.76
C PRO A 244 5.61 -9.31 -10.23
N PRO A 245 5.80 -9.36 -8.90
CA PRO A 245 7.13 -9.51 -8.35
C PRO A 245 7.80 -10.73 -9.00
N GLN A 246 9.06 -10.59 -9.41
CA GLN A 246 9.85 -11.75 -9.81
C GLN A 246 9.93 -12.67 -8.59
N VAL A 247 9.11 -13.71 -8.61
CA VAL A 247 9.16 -14.77 -7.62
C VAL A 247 10.48 -15.49 -7.85
N ASP A 248 11.41 -15.37 -6.92
CA ASP A 248 12.57 -16.25 -6.89
C ASP A 248 12.08 -17.65 -6.51
N ILE A 249 11.82 -18.46 -7.54
CA ILE A 249 11.33 -19.85 -7.41
C ILE A 249 12.24 -20.67 -6.50
N SER A 250 13.54 -20.33 -6.39
CA SER A 250 14.48 -21.02 -5.51
C SER A 250 14.14 -20.83 -4.02
N SER A 251 13.65 -19.65 -3.63
CA SER A 251 13.22 -19.34 -2.26
C SER A 251 11.91 -20.03 -1.86
N LEU A 252 11.02 -20.31 -2.82
CA LEU A 252 9.78 -21.05 -2.59
C LEU A 252 10.00 -22.56 -2.43
N ARG A 253 11.02 -23.12 -3.09
CA ARG A 253 11.38 -24.54 -2.94
C ARG A 253 11.75 -24.92 -1.50
N ALA A 254 12.32 -23.99 -0.72
CA ALA A 254 12.73 -24.24 0.66
C ALA A 254 11.56 -24.46 1.63
N ASN A 255 10.36 -23.94 1.33
CA ASN A 255 9.21 -23.99 2.23
C ASN A 255 8.20 -25.11 1.90
N TYR A 256 8.40 -25.85 0.80
CA TYR A 256 7.51 -26.93 0.36
C TYR A 256 8.03 -28.34 0.65
N LEU A 257 9.21 -28.47 1.24
CA LEU A 257 9.65 -29.76 1.77
C LEU A 257 8.91 -30.01 3.08
N SER A 258 7.82 -30.77 3.00
CA SER A 258 7.31 -31.47 4.18
C SER A 258 8.47 -32.29 4.77
N PRO A 259 8.53 -32.47 6.11
CA PRO A 259 9.59 -33.26 6.74
C PRO A 259 9.60 -34.75 6.35
N GLU A 260 8.79 -35.18 5.38
CA GLU A 260 8.62 -36.58 4.98
C GLU A 260 9.02 -36.86 3.51
N PHE A 261 9.38 -35.86 2.70
CA PHE A 261 9.90 -36.09 1.36
C PHE A 261 11.43 -36.23 1.39
N LEU A 262 11.91 -37.46 1.48
CA LEU A 262 13.29 -37.80 1.18
C LEU A 262 13.62 -37.38 -0.26
N GLU A 263 14.73 -36.68 -0.48
CA GLU A 263 15.19 -36.18 -1.80
C GLU A 263 15.21 -37.27 -2.89
N GLU A 264 15.30 -38.54 -2.48
CA GLU A 264 15.30 -39.73 -3.33
C GLU A 264 13.97 -40.00 -4.06
N HIS A 265 12.88 -39.33 -3.67
CA HIS A 265 11.53 -39.55 -4.22
C HIS A 265 10.98 -38.40 -5.08
N VAL A 266 11.78 -37.35 -5.30
CA VAL A 266 11.40 -36.18 -6.10
C VAL A 266 11.74 -36.44 -7.57
N GLU A 267 10.76 -36.27 -8.46
CA GLU A 267 10.98 -36.38 -9.90
C GLU A 267 11.92 -35.27 -10.38
N ALA A 268 12.80 -35.60 -11.33
CA ALA A 268 13.78 -34.64 -11.86
C ALA A 268 13.12 -33.50 -12.65
N ASP A 269 11.97 -33.76 -13.29
CA ASP A 269 11.15 -32.77 -13.98
C ASP A 269 10.06 -32.22 -13.03
N PRO A 270 10.03 -30.90 -12.76
CA PRO A 270 9.00 -30.27 -11.96
C PRO A 270 7.56 -30.49 -12.47
N ILE A 271 7.37 -30.68 -13.79
CA ILE A 271 6.06 -30.92 -14.39
C ILE A 271 5.57 -32.33 -14.06
N ASP A 272 6.47 -33.32 -14.13
CA ASP A 272 6.14 -34.70 -13.76
C ASP A 272 5.86 -34.82 -12.26
N GLN A 273 6.61 -34.10 -11.42
CA GLN A 273 6.35 -34.02 -9.98
C GLN A 273 4.95 -33.44 -9.69
N PHE A 274 4.54 -32.41 -10.45
CA PHE A 274 3.21 -31.81 -10.32
C PHE A 274 2.11 -32.78 -10.76
N HIS A 275 2.28 -33.48 -11.89
CA HIS A 275 1.30 -34.45 -12.38
C HIS A 275 1.11 -35.61 -11.39
N LYS A 276 2.20 -36.16 -10.86
CA LYS A 276 2.16 -37.23 -9.86
C LYS A 276 1.40 -36.81 -8.60
N TRP A 277 1.73 -35.62 -8.06
CA TRP A 277 1.00 -35.08 -6.91
C TRP A 277 -0.48 -34.85 -7.23
N PHE A 278 -0.79 -34.31 -8.41
CA PHE A 278 -2.17 -34.04 -8.83
C PHE A 278 -2.99 -35.34 -8.93
N ASP A 279 -2.40 -36.38 -9.52
CA ASP A 279 -3.00 -37.70 -9.63
C ASP A 279 -3.20 -38.35 -8.24
N ASP A 280 -2.23 -38.22 -7.33
CA ASP A 280 -2.34 -38.72 -5.95
C ASP A 280 -3.47 -38.02 -5.18
N VAL A 281 -3.62 -36.70 -5.36
CA VAL A 281 -4.71 -35.91 -4.75
C VAL A 281 -6.08 -36.31 -5.31
N LEU A 282 -6.18 -36.54 -6.62
CA LEU A 282 -7.39 -37.05 -7.26
C LEU A 282 -7.74 -38.46 -6.77
N ALA A 283 -6.74 -39.33 -6.64
CA ALA A 283 -6.91 -40.69 -6.13
C ALA A 283 -7.31 -40.71 -4.64
N ALA A 284 -6.86 -39.74 -3.85
CA ALA A 284 -7.23 -39.55 -2.45
C ALA A 284 -8.66 -38.98 -2.26
N GLY A 285 -9.39 -38.69 -3.34
CA GLY A 285 -10.80 -38.31 -3.28
C GLY A 285 -11.06 -36.85 -2.91
N LEU A 286 -10.04 -35.99 -2.93
CA LEU A 286 -10.20 -34.54 -2.82
C LEU A 286 -10.84 -34.01 -4.12
N ARG A 287 -12.16 -33.80 -4.10
CA ARG A 287 -12.86 -33.11 -5.18
C ARG A 287 -12.65 -31.61 -5.07
N GLU A 288 -12.48 -30.94 -6.21
CA GLU A 288 -12.44 -29.48 -6.33
C GLU A 288 -13.58 -28.83 -5.53
N LEU A 289 -13.24 -27.91 -4.63
CA LEU A 289 -14.20 -27.16 -3.83
C LEU A 289 -15.07 -26.19 -4.66
N ASN A 290 -14.89 -26.10 -5.99
CA ASN A 290 -15.63 -25.19 -6.87
C ASN A 290 -16.18 -25.80 -8.16
N ALA A 291 -16.25 -27.13 -8.29
CA ALA A 291 -17.02 -27.75 -9.37
C ALA A 291 -18.52 -27.78 -8.97
N MET A 292 -19.20 -26.63 -9.07
CA MET A 292 -20.67 -26.60 -9.05
C MET A 292 -21.21 -26.72 -10.47
N ALA A 293 -22.07 -27.73 -10.63
CA ALA A 293 -23.00 -27.95 -11.74
C ALA A 293 -24.05 -26.83 -11.84
#